data_AF-A0A7C3RB25-F1
#
_entry.id   AF-A0A7C3RB25-F1
#
_cell.length_a   1.000
_cell.length_b   1.000
_cell.length_c   1.000
_cell.angle_alpha   90.00
_cell.angle_beta   90.00
_cell.angle_gamma   90.00
#
_symmetry.space_group_name_H-M   'P 1'
#
loop_
_entity.id
_entity.type
_entity.pdbx_description
1 polymer ?
#
loop_
_entity_poly.entity_id
_entity_poly.type
_entity_poly.pdbx_seq_one_letter_code
_entity_poly.pdbx_strand_id
1 'polypeptide(L)'
;MEAIEEEDTNLKLADKILENLMKIYSIEEIMQTVKKYKDKSIYLCVKRSKPESPKIFVDSNGNHCYRCDETLMIPIPKKFAVLEPDRLYFEMTLRANIMLALNGAKECDLHR
;
A
#
# COMPACT_ATOMS: atom_id res chain seq x y z
N MET A 1 -3.50 12.77 -24.93
CA MET A 1 -4.34 13.58 -24.01
C MET A 1 -4.86 12.69 -22.88
N GLU A 2 -5.31 11.46 -23.17
CA GLU A 2 -5.78 10.46 -22.18
C GLU A 2 -4.79 10.12 -21.05
N ALA A 3 -3.50 9.92 -21.36
CA ALA A 3 -2.51 9.51 -20.34
C ALA A 3 -2.31 10.54 -19.20
N ILE A 4 -2.50 11.83 -19.48
CA ILE A 4 -2.33 12.91 -18.49
C ILE A 4 -3.56 12.96 -17.56
N GLU A 5 -4.75 12.72 -18.09
CA GLU A 5 -6.01 12.72 -17.33
C GLU A 5 -6.12 11.49 -16.42
N GLU A 6 -5.60 10.34 -16.86
CA GLU A 6 -5.56 9.11 -16.07
C GLU A 6 -4.56 9.19 -14.92
N GLU A 7 -3.40 9.83 -15.14
CA GLU A 7 -2.38 10.04 -14.11
C GLU A 7 -2.87 10.99 -12.99
N ASP A 8 -3.56 12.09 -13.33
CA ASP A 8 -4.18 12.99 -12.34
C ASP A 8 -5.31 12.32 -11.56
N THR A 9 -6.06 11.42 -12.21
CA THR A 9 -7.12 10.63 -11.55
C THR A 9 -6.55 9.63 -10.54
N ASN A 10 -5.49 8.91 -10.92
CA ASN A 10 -4.83 7.96 -10.04
C ASN A 10 -4.12 8.64 -8.87
N LEU A 11 -3.56 9.84 -9.07
CA LEU A 11 -2.94 10.63 -8.00
C LEU A 11 -3.97 10.99 -6.92
N LYS A 12 -5.14 11.51 -7.33
CA LYS A 12 -6.26 11.82 -6.42
C LYS A 12 -6.76 10.57 -5.69
N LEU A 13 -6.81 9.43 -6.39
CA LEU A 13 -7.24 8.17 -5.80
C LEU A 13 -6.22 7.62 -4.80
N ALA A 14 -4.92 7.72 -5.09
CA ALA A 14 -3.84 7.32 -4.19
C ALA A 14 -3.89 8.11 -2.89
N ASP A 15 -4.03 9.44 -2.99
CA ASP A 15 -4.14 10.33 -1.84
C ASP A 15 -5.38 10.01 -1.02
N LYS A 16 -6.52 9.77 -1.67
CA LYS A 16 -7.75 9.35 -0.99
C LYS A 16 -7.60 8.01 -0.27
N ILE A 17 -6.94 7.02 -0.85
CA ILE A 17 -6.69 5.73 -0.20
C ILE A 17 -5.79 5.92 1.01
N LEU A 18 -4.71 6.68 0.88
CA LEU A 18 -3.77 6.94 1.96
C LEU A 18 -4.45 7.70 3.11
N GLU A 19 -5.17 8.78 2.81
CA GLU A 19 -5.93 9.54 3.81
C GLU A 19 -6.92 8.67 4.58
N ASN A 20 -7.69 7.82 3.88
CA ASN A 20 -8.64 6.94 4.55
C ASN A 20 -7.94 5.83 5.35
N LEU A 21 -6.78 5.37 4.91
CA LEU A 21 -5.95 4.46 5.69
C LEU A 21 -5.49 5.13 6.99
N MET A 22 -5.02 6.38 6.92
CA MET A 22 -4.55 7.15 8.08
C MET A 22 -5.66 7.51 9.07
N LYS A 23 -6.92 7.55 8.63
CA LYS A 23 -8.08 7.68 9.53
C LYS A 23 -8.34 6.43 10.37
N ILE A 24 -7.90 5.26 9.89
CA ILE A 24 -8.16 3.96 10.54
C ILE A 24 -6.92 3.49 11.32
N TYR A 25 -5.73 3.73 10.79
CA TYR A 25 -4.45 3.31 11.35
C TYR A 25 -3.43 4.45 11.29
N SER A 26 -2.81 4.78 12.42
CA SER A 26 -1.61 5.62 12.45
C SER A 26 -0.42 4.89 11.80
N ILE A 27 0.52 5.64 11.22
CA ILE A 27 1.76 5.07 10.66
C ILE A 27 2.47 4.18 11.70
N GLU A 28 2.51 4.62 12.97
CA GLU A 28 3.05 3.84 14.08
C GLU A 28 2.37 2.47 14.23
N GLU A 29 1.05 2.40 14.19
CA GLU A 29 0.31 1.14 14.30
C GLU A 29 0.59 0.20 13.12
N ILE A 30 0.71 0.75 11.92
CA ILE A 30 1.08 -0.02 10.73
C ILE A 30 2.50 -0.57 10.90
N MET A 31 3.46 0.27 11.28
CA MET A 31 4.85 -0.15 11.51
C MET A 31 4.96 -1.20 12.63
N GLN A 32 4.19 -1.05 13.72
CA GLN A 32 4.14 -2.05 14.80
C GLN A 32 3.53 -3.37 14.33
N THR A 33 2.52 -3.31 13.47
CA THR A 33 1.95 -4.51 12.82
C THR A 33 3.01 -5.21 11.97
N VAL A 34 3.81 -4.44 11.21
CA VAL A 34 4.92 -4.99 10.44
C VAL A 34 5.98 -5.63 11.32
N LYS A 35 6.37 -4.98 12.43
CA LYS A 35 7.32 -5.56 13.39
C LYS A 35 6.80 -6.85 14.02
N LYS A 36 5.52 -6.87 14.40
CA LYS A 36 4.85 -8.03 15.02
C LYS A 36 4.82 -9.23 14.08
N TYR A 37 4.64 -9.01 12.79
CA TYR A 37 4.52 -10.05 11.76
C TYR A 37 5.66 -9.99 10.73
N LYS A 38 6.89 -9.70 11.17
CA LYS A 38 8.06 -9.48 10.31
C LYS A 38 8.29 -10.61 9.28
N ASP A 39 8.01 -11.85 9.66
CA ASP A 39 8.22 -13.05 8.85
C ASP A 39 7.04 -13.36 7.90
N LYS A 40 5.95 -12.57 7.94
CA LYS A 40 4.75 -12.77 7.11
C LYS A 40 4.56 -11.64 6.12
N SER A 41 3.96 -11.91 4.97
CA SER A 41 3.59 -10.86 4.02
C SER A 41 2.42 -10.05 4.56
N ILE A 42 2.47 -8.73 4.38
CA ILE A 42 1.43 -7.81 4.86
C ILE A 42 1.03 -6.93 3.70
N TYR A 43 -0.28 -6.82 3.46
CA TYR A 43 -0.83 -6.12 2.33
C TYR A 43 -1.85 -5.07 2.79
N LEU A 44 -1.85 -3.93 2.12
CA LEU A 44 -2.99 -3.04 2.04
C LEU A 44 -3.96 -3.60 1.01
N CYS A 45 -5.18 -3.87 1.44
CA CYS A 45 -6.28 -4.33 0.60
C CYS A 45 -7.31 -3.22 0.46
N VAL A 46 -7.61 -2.81 -0.76
CA VAL A 46 -8.61 -1.78 -1.06
C VAL A 46 -9.23 -2.00 -2.43
N LYS A 47 -10.54 -1.80 -2.55
CA LYS A 47 -11.20 -1.83 -3.86
C LYS A 47 -11.10 -0.46 -4.50
N ARG A 48 -10.75 -0.39 -5.79
CA ARG A 48 -10.73 0.88 -6.56
C ARG A 48 -12.08 1.61 -6.49
N SER A 49 -13.18 0.84 -6.46
CA SER A 49 -14.55 1.34 -6.34
C SER A 49 -14.97 1.76 -4.92
N LYS A 50 -14.20 1.41 -3.89
CA LYS A 50 -14.48 1.73 -2.47
C LYS A 50 -13.21 2.16 -1.71
N PRO A 51 -12.54 3.26 -2.14
CA PRO A 51 -11.29 3.72 -1.55
C PRO A 51 -11.39 4.18 -0.10
N GLU A 52 -12.60 4.39 0.41
CA GLU A 52 -12.90 4.74 1.81
C GLU A 52 -12.78 3.59 2.80
N SER A 53 -12.59 2.36 2.32
CA SER A 53 -12.56 1.15 3.15
C SER A 53 -11.24 0.35 3.08
N PRO A 54 -10.06 0.99 3.19
CA PRO A 54 -8.79 0.28 3.15
C PRO A 54 -8.62 -0.61 4.39
N LYS A 55 -8.01 -1.78 4.21
CA LYS A 55 -7.74 -2.75 5.27
C LYS A 55 -6.32 -3.26 5.20
N ILE A 56 -5.71 -3.49 6.36
CA ILE A 56 -4.42 -4.18 6.45
C ILE A 56 -4.69 -5.67 6.66
N PHE A 57 -4.07 -6.49 5.80
CA PHE A 57 -4.20 -7.93 5.81
C PHE A 57 -2.82 -8.57 6.02
N VAL A 58 -2.71 -9.45 7.02
CA VAL A 58 -1.51 -10.26 7.26
C VAL A 58 -1.72 -11.63 6.64
N ASP A 59 -0.94 -11.93 5.61
CA ASP A 59 -1.01 -13.23 4.95
C ASP A 59 -0.42 -14.31 5.86
N SER A 60 -1.30 -15.19 6.34
CA SER A 60 -0.94 -16.26 7.26
C SER A 60 -0.37 -17.47 6.55
N ASN A 61 -0.73 -17.66 5.28
CA ASN A 61 -0.53 -18.91 4.55
C ASN A 61 0.39 -18.77 3.33
N GLY A 62 0.83 -17.56 3.00
CA GLY A 62 1.67 -17.28 1.82
C GLY A 62 0.92 -17.43 0.49
N ASN A 63 -0.41 -17.49 0.52
CA ASN A 63 -1.25 -17.74 -0.65
C ASN A 63 -1.74 -16.46 -1.32
N HIS A 64 -1.40 -15.30 -0.77
CA HIS A 64 -1.81 -14.02 -1.32
C HIS A 64 -0.64 -13.34 -2.04
N CYS A 65 -0.92 -12.88 -3.25
CA CYS A 65 0.01 -12.14 -4.09
C CYS A 65 -0.49 -10.71 -4.33
N TYR A 66 0.42 -9.87 -4.81
CA TYR A 66 0.10 -8.54 -5.31
C TYR A 66 -1.02 -8.59 -6.36
N ARG A 67 -1.94 -7.62 -6.28
CA ARG A 67 -3.02 -7.42 -7.26
C ARG A 67 -3.18 -5.94 -7.54
N CYS A 68 -3.34 -5.60 -8.80
CA CYS A 68 -3.53 -4.24 -9.29
C CYS A 68 -4.82 -4.08 -10.10
N ASP A 69 -5.73 -5.04 -10.03
CA ASP A 69 -7.01 -5.03 -10.75
C ASP A 69 -8.07 -4.19 -9.99
N GLU A 70 -9.33 -4.63 -9.99
CA GLU A 70 -10.41 -3.99 -9.22
C GLU A 70 -10.11 -3.97 -7.70
N THR A 71 -9.46 -5.01 -7.18
CA THR A 71 -9.03 -5.10 -5.79
C THR A 71 -7.52 -4.97 -5.72
N LEU A 72 -7.05 -3.85 -5.21
CA LEU A 72 -5.64 -3.61 -4.95
C LEU A 72 -5.20 -4.43 -3.74
N MET A 73 -4.13 -5.20 -3.91
CA MET A 73 -3.39 -5.86 -2.85
C MET A 73 -1.95 -5.38 -2.90
N ILE A 74 -1.63 -4.39 -2.09
CA ILE A 74 -0.38 -3.63 -2.18
C ILE A 74 0.53 -4.03 -1.01
N PRO A 75 1.76 -4.50 -1.25
CA PRO A 75 2.67 -4.89 -0.18
C PRO A 75 3.05 -3.68 0.71
N ILE A 76 2.98 -3.87 2.03
CA ILE A 76 3.41 -2.87 3.00
C ILE A 76 4.94 -2.92 3.14
N PRO A 77 5.65 -1.77 3.03
CA PRO A 77 7.11 -1.74 3.01
C PRO A 77 7.70 -2.18 4.36
N LYS A 78 8.41 -3.32 4.38
CA LYS A 78 9.01 -3.85 5.61
C LYS A 78 10.31 -3.17 6.03
N LYS A 79 11.14 -2.78 5.05
CA LYS A 79 12.49 -2.24 5.29
C LYS A 79 12.47 -1.10 6.30
N PHE A 80 11.60 -0.12 6.07
CA PHE A 80 11.48 1.10 6.89
C PHE A 80 10.72 0.91 8.20
N ALA A 81 10.19 -0.28 8.47
CA ALA A 81 9.60 -0.62 9.75
C ALA A 81 10.51 -1.52 10.61
N VAL A 82 11.37 -2.34 9.98
CA VAL A 82 12.14 -3.39 10.67
C VAL A 82 13.64 -3.13 10.66
N LEU A 83 14.22 -2.88 9.49
CA LEU A 83 15.68 -2.79 9.32
C LEU A 83 16.21 -1.38 9.64
N GLU A 84 15.54 -0.37 9.08
CA GLU A 84 15.91 1.03 9.23
C GLU A 84 14.64 1.81 9.58
N PRO A 85 14.15 1.75 10.85
CA PRO A 85 12.88 2.36 11.22
C PRO A 85 12.86 3.87 10.95
N ASP A 86 12.11 4.28 9.94
CA ASP A 86 11.94 5.67 9.56
C ASP A 86 10.48 5.91 9.16
N ARG A 87 9.80 6.73 9.95
CA ARG A 87 8.38 7.03 9.78
C ARG A 87 8.09 7.73 8.44
N LEU A 88 8.92 8.71 8.09
CA LEU A 88 8.70 9.54 6.90
C LEU A 88 8.92 8.72 5.64
N TYR A 89 10.03 7.97 5.58
CA TYR A 89 10.32 7.09 4.44
C TYR A 89 9.31 5.95 4.34
N PHE A 90 8.83 5.41 5.45
CA PHE A 90 7.76 4.41 5.45
C PHE A 90 6.48 4.95 4.80
N GLU A 91 6.03 6.13 5.23
CA GLU A 91 4.83 6.78 4.70
C GLU A 91 4.97 7.12 3.21
N MET A 92 6.10 7.72 2.82
CA MET A 92 6.39 8.05 1.42
C MET A 92 6.42 6.79 0.53
N THR A 93 7.04 5.71 1.01
CA THR A 93 7.11 4.44 0.27
C THR A 93 5.74 3.79 0.15
N LEU A 94 4.92 3.84 1.21
CA LEU A 94 3.55 3.32 1.15
C LEU A 94 2.70 4.09 0.12
N ARG A 95 2.80 5.42 0.09
CA ARG A 95 2.13 6.25 -0.92
C ARG A 95 2.60 5.92 -2.34
N ALA A 96 3.91 5.78 -2.54
CA ALA A 96 4.48 5.41 -3.83
C ALA A 96 3.98 4.03 -4.29
N ASN A 97 3.92 3.05 -3.38
CA ASN A 97 3.42 1.71 -3.69
C ASN A 97 1.93 1.72 -4.09
N ILE A 98 1.10 2.55 -3.44
CA ILE A 98 -0.29 2.74 -3.83
C ILE A 98 -0.39 3.31 -5.24
N MET A 99 0.39 4.35 -5.55
CA MET A 99 0.38 4.99 -6.86
C MET A 99 0.82 4.03 -7.97
N LEU A 100 1.92 3.30 -7.75
CA LEU A 100 2.42 2.28 -8.67
C LEU A 100 1.36 1.20 -8.93
N ALA A 101 0.65 0.76 -7.89
CA ALA A 101 -0.41 -0.23 -8.03
C ALA A 101 -1.62 0.27 -8.82
N LEU A 102 -2.01 1.53 -8.62
CA LEU A 102 -3.08 2.17 -9.39
C LEU A 102 -2.72 2.28 -10.88
N ASN A 103 -1.45 2.59 -11.16
CA ASN A 103 -0.89 2.67 -12.51
C ASN A 103 -0.61 1.29 -13.15
N GLY A 104 -0.94 0.18 -12.48
CA GLY A 104 -0.78 -1.16 -13.04
C GLY A 104 0.67 -1.66 -13.10
N ALA A 105 1.55 -1.11 -12.26
CA ALA A 105 2.93 -1.59 -12.13
C ALA A 105 2.96 -3.06 -11.73
N LYS A 106 4.06 -3.76 -12.03
CA LYS A 106 4.24 -5.15 -11.60
C LYS A 106 4.73 -5.18 -10.15
N GLU A 107 4.55 -6.31 -9.48
CA GLU A 107 5.03 -6.49 -8.09
C GLU A 107 6.53 -6.20 -7.94
N CYS A 108 7.34 -6.56 -8.94
CA CYS A 108 8.78 -6.29 -8.95
C CYS A 108 9.13 -4.79 -8.95
N ASP A 109 8.21 -3.93 -9.35
CA ASP A 109 8.42 -2.48 -9.43
C ASP A 109 8.21 -1.80 -8.06
N LEU A 110 7.61 -2.49 -7.09
CA LEU A 110 7.32 -2.00 -5.73
C LEU A 110 8.47 -2.25 -4.73
N HIS A 111 9.47 -3.02 -5.14
CA HIS A 111 10.53 -3.56 -4.28
C HIS A 111 11.96 -3.26 -4.77
N ARG A 112 12.13 -2.31 -5.70
CA ARG A 112 13.45 -1.88 -6.17
C ARG A 112 14.15 -0.95 -5.19
#